data_AF-A0A2M7LJL4-F1
#
_entry.id   AF-A0A2M7LJL4-F1
#
_cell.length_a   1.000
_cell.length_b   1.000
_cell.length_c   1.000
_cell.angle_alpha   90.00
_cell.angle_beta   90.00
_cell.angle_gamma   90.00
#
_symmetry.space_group_name_H-M   'P 1'
#
loop_
_entity.id
_entity.type
_entity.pdbx_description
1 polymer ?
#
loop_
_entity_poly.entity_id
_entity_poly.type
_entity_poly.pdbx_seq_one_letter_code
_entity_poly.pdbx_strand_id
1 'polypeptide(L)'
;ANTSKYILQNFGVDTSNIDFYNMADYGSKKDKESWKTIFKKYDSIDSIVEDGEANLKAANQAALNLGFSPKTFISMPNLAII
;
A
#
# COMPACT_ATOMS: atom_id res chain seq x y z
N ALA A 1 0.93 -15.52 -10.75
CA ALA A 1 -0.09 -15.57 -9.68
C ALA A 1 0.50 -14.88 -8.45
N ASN A 2 -0.24 -13.96 -7.82
CA ASN A 2 0.30 -13.19 -6.70
C ASN A 2 0.28 -14.07 -5.44
N THR A 3 1.45 -14.56 -4.99
CA THR A 3 1.58 -15.49 -3.85
C THR A 3 0.82 -14.99 -2.62
N SER A 4 0.81 -13.67 -2.38
CA SER A 4 0.07 -13.05 -1.29
C SER A 4 -1.45 -13.26 -1.38
N LYS A 5 -2.03 -13.18 -2.58
CA LYS A 5 -3.47 -13.42 -2.79
C LYS A 5 -3.82 -14.88 -2.46
N TYR A 6 -3.01 -15.82 -2.93
CA TYR A 6 -3.20 -17.24 -2.65
C TYR A 6 -3.12 -17.53 -1.15
N ILE A 7 -2.12 -16.96 -0.45
CA ILE A 7 -1.98 -17.11 1.00
C ILE A 7 -3.23 -16.60 1.72
N LEU A 8 -3.65 -15.37 1.45
CA LEU A 8 -4.82 -14.76 2.11
C LEU A 8 -6.10 -15.56 1.90
N GLN A 9 -6.34 -16.04 0.69
CA GLN A 9 -7.50 -16.88 0.37
C GLN A 9 -7.49 -18.20 1.15
N ASN A 10 -6.33 -18.83 1.34
CA ASN A 10 -6.22 -20.05 2.16
C ASN A 10 -6.48 -19.81 3.66
N PHE A 11 -6.28 -18.58 4.14
CA PHE A 11 -6.65 -18.17 5.50
C PHE A 11 -8.11 -17.72 5.62
N GLY A 12 -8.91 -17.85 4.55
CA GLY A 12 -10.32 -17.46 4.56
C GLY A 12 -10.55 -15.94 4.47
N VAL A 13 -9.53 -15.16 4.11
CA VAL A 13 -9.68 -13.71 3.90
C VAL A 13 -10.37 -13.47 2.56
N ASP A 14 -11.48 -12.74 2.58
CA ASP A 14 -12.08 -12.24 1.34
C ASP A 14 -11.17 -11.19 0.71
N THR A 15 -10.77 -11.45 -0.52
CA THR A 15 -9.85 -10.61 -1.31
C THR A 15 -10.56 -9.89 -2.45
N SER A 16 -11.89 -9.95 -2.51
CA SER A 16 -12.72 -9.32 -3.55
C SER A 16 -12.49 -7.81 -3.66
N ASN A 17 -12.24 -7.15 -2.53
CA ASN A 17 -12.01 -5.71 -2.42
C ASN A 17 -10.53 -5.34 -2.21
N ILE A 18 -9.60 -6.26 -2.53
CA ILE A 18 -8.16 -6.03 -2.37
C ILE A 18 -7.50 -6.05 -3.74
N ASP A 19 -6.94 -4.91 -4.14
CA ASP A 19 -6.08 -4.84 -5.30
C ASP A 19 -4.66 -5.28 -4.93
N PHE A 20 -4.08 -6.14 -5.77
CA PHE A 20 -2.73 -6.64 -5.58
C PHE A 20 -1.82 -6.12 -6.69
N TYR A 21 -0.79 -5.36 -6.30
CA TYR A 21 0.25 -4.87 -7.21
C TYR A 21 1.58 -5.53 -6.89
N ASN A 22 2.30 -5.95 -7.93
CA ASN A 22 3.70 -6.30 -7.81
C ASN A 22 4.53 -5.05 -8.12
N MET A 23 5.27 -4.53 -7.13
CA MET A 23 6.02 -3.29 -7.30
C MET A 23 7.10 -3.39 -8.39
N ALA A 24 7.63 -4.59 -8.66
CA ALA A 24 8.61 -4.81 -9.72
C ALA A 24 8.08 -4.43 -11.12
N ASP A 25 6.75 -4.43 -11.30
CA ASP A 25 6.11 -4.03 -12.57
C ASP A 25 6.09 -2.50 -12.76
N TYR A 26 6.36 -1.73 -11.70
CA TYR A 26 6.32 -0.27 -11.68
C TYR A 26 7.69 0.35 -11.41
N GLY A 27 8.57 -0.36 -10.70
CA GLY A 27 9.90 0.12 -10.32
C GLY A 27 10.30 -0.37 -8.93
N SER A 28 10.58 0.56 -8.02
CA SER A 28 11.13 0.27 -6.69
C SER A 28 10.27 0.86 -5.59
N LYS A 29 10.08 0.11 -4.49
CA LYS A 29 9.41 0.63 -3.28
C LYS A 29 10.13 1.83 -2.65
N LYS A 30 11.42 2.03 -2.94
CA LYS A 30 12.19 3.19 -2.45
C LYS A 30 11.98 4.45 -3.30
N ASP A 31 11.33 4.31 -4.45
CA ASP A 31 11.05 5.40 -5.38
C ASP A 31 9.59 5.85 -5.28
N LYS A 32 9.39 7.14 -5.04
CA LYS A 32 8.06 7.75 -4.93
C LYS A 32 7.29 7.74 -6.26
N GLU A 33 7.96 7.79 -7.41
CA GLU A 33 7.26 7.82 -8.70
C GLU A 33 6.62 6.46 -9.03
N SER A 34 7.26 5.37 -8.58
CA SER A 34 6.67 4.02 -8.61
C SER A 34 5.35 3.96 -7.81
N TRP A 35 5.33 4.48 -6.57
CA TRP A 35 4.11 4.57 -5.76
C TRP A 35 3.05 5.48 -6.38
N LYS A 36 3.46 6.64 -6.92
CA LYS A 36 2.56 7.62 -7.53
C LYS A 36 1.79 7.01 -8.69
N THR A 37 2.40 6.11 -9.45
CA THR A 37 1.75 5.41 -10.57
C THR A 37 0.62 4.49 -10.10
N ILE A 38 0.78 3.86 -8.94
CA ILE A 38 -0.28 3.04 -8.32
C ILE A 38 -1.36 3.95 -7.73
N PHE A 39 -0.97 4.97 -6.97
CA PHE A 39 -1.90 5.84 -6.23
C PHE A 39 -2.82 6.69 -7.13
N LYS A 40 -2.40 7.01 -8.37
CA LYS A 40 -3.25 7.69 -9.35
C LYS A 40 -4.54 6.94 -9.73
N LYS A 41 -4.66 5.66 -9.37
CA LYS A 41 -5.84 4.83 -9.62
C LYS A 41 -6.93 5.00 -8.57
N TYR A 42 -6.64 5.71 -7.48
CA TYR A 42 -7.54 5.90 -6.34
C TYR A 42 -7.92 7.36 -6.19
N ASP A 43 -9.14 7.60 -5.70
CA ASP A 43 -9.64 8.96 -5.42
C ASP A 43 -9.11 9.51 -4.09
N SER A 44 -8.72 8.63 -3.16
CA SER A 44 -8.11 8.97 -1.89
C SER A 44 -7.21 7.84 -1.38
N ILE A 45 -6.32 8.18 -0.43
CA ILE A 45 -5.54 7.21 0.35
C ILE A 45 -5.64 7.62 1.82
N ASP A 46 -6.39 6.86 2.62
CA ASP A 46 -6.63 7.19 4.03
C ASP A 46 -5.46 6.79 4.93
N SER A 47 -4.78 5.69 4.59
CA SER A 47 -3.71 5.12 5.40
C SER A 47 -2.69 4.37 4.56
N ILE A 48 -1.43 4.41 4.99
CA ILE A 48 -0.32 3.65 4.42
C ILE A 48 0.36 2.88 5.55
N VAL A 49 0.49 1.58 5.39
CA VAL A 49 1.21 0.69 6.30
C VAL A 49 2.36 0.04 5.54
N GLU A 50 3.59 0.25 5.99
CA GLU A 50 4.80 -0.31 5.36
C GLU A 50 5.92 -0.41 6.41
N ASP A 51 6.59 -1.55 6.47
CA ASP A 51 7.56 -1.91 7.52
C ASP A 51 8.99 -1.38 7.29
N GLY A 52 9.29 -0.90 6.08
CA GLY A 52 10.54 -0.18 5.79
C GLY A 52 10.38 1.33 5.83
N GLU A 53 11.10 2.02 6.71
CA GLU A 53 11.02 3.50 6.84
C GLU A 53 11.24 4.25 5.52
N ALA A 54 12.23 3.81 4.72
CA ALA A 54 12.52 4.42 3.42
C ALA A 54 11.36 4.23 2.43
N ASN A 55 10.71 3.07 2.45
CA ASN A 55 9.58 2.77 1.60
C ASN A 55 8.34 3.56 2.04
N LEU A 56 8.08 3.62 3.35
CA LEU A 56 6.99 4.39 3.94
C LEU A 56 7.12 5.88 3.62
N LYS A 57 8.34 6.43 3.72
CA LYS A 57 8.64 7.81 3.34
C LYS A 57 8.37 8.07 1.85
N ALA A 58 8.81 7.16 0.97
CA ALA A 58 8.57 7.28 -0.46
C ALA A 58 7.07 7.23 -0.82
N ALA A 59 6.33 6.29 -0.23
CA ALA A 59 4.89 6.16 -0.40
C ALA A 59 4.15 7.39 0.12
N ASN A 60 4.47 7.87 1.33
CA ASN A 60 3.85 9.07 1.89
C ASN A 60 4.08 10.30 0.99
N GLN A 61 5.31 10.49 0.51
CA GLN A 61 5.60 11.61 -0.40
C GLN A 61 4.83 11.51 -1.72
N ALA A 62 4.64 10.29 -2.25
CA ALA A 62 3.85 10.08 -3.45
C ALA A 62 2.38 10.46 -3.25
N ALA A 63 1.80 10.09 -2.11
CA ALA A 63 0.43 10.44 -1.75
C ALA A 63 0.24 11.96 -1.56
N LEU A 64 1.14 12.61 -0.82
CA LEU A 64 1.14 14.07 -0.64
C LEU A 64 1.25 14.81 -1.98
N ASN A 65 2.07 14.32 -2.91
CA ASN A 65 2.22 14.91 -4.25
C ASN A 65 0.95 14.80 -5.11
N LEU A 66 0.02 13.91 -4.76
CA LEU A 66 -1.28 13.76 -5.41
C LEU A 66 -2.40 14.52 -4.67
N GLY A 67 -2.07 15.23 -3.59
CA GLY A 67 -3.04 15.98 -2.78
C GLY A 67 -3.74 15.14 -1.71
N PHE A 68 -3.31 13.90 -1.48
CA PHE A 68 -3.83 13.06 -0.41
C PHE A 68 -3.19 13.40 0.93
N SER A 69 -3.79 12.98 2.04
CA SER A 69 -3.29 13.20 3.40
C SER A 69 -3.40 11.93 4.25
N PRO A 70 -2.65 10.86 3.93
CA PRO A 70 -2.78 9.58 4.60
C PRO A 70 -2.19 9.61 6.01
N LYS A 71 -2.72 8.77 6.89
CA LYS A 71 -2.03 8.36 8.12
C LYS A 71 -0.96 7.31 7.77
N THR A 72 0.24 7.44 8.33
CA THR A 72 1.35 6.52 8.05
C THR A 72 1.67 5.65 9.25
N PHE A 73 1.88 4.35 9.03
CA PHE A 73 2.24 3.40 10.08
C PHE A 73 3.43 2.53 9.64
N ILE A 74 4.47 2.45 10.49
CA ILE A 74 5.66 1.60 10.27
C ILE A 74 5.40 0.13 10.61
N SER A 75 4.29 -0.14 11.28
CA SER A 75 3.82 -1.48 11.61
C SER A 75 2.31 -1.47 11.52
N MET A 76 1.69 -2.65 11.39
CA MET A 76 0.23 -2.74 11.44
C MET A 76 -0.25 -2.09 12.76
N PRO A 77 -1.06 -1.03 12.70
CA PRO A 77 -1.64 -0.48 13.91
C PRO A 77 -2.47 -1.58 14.56
N ASN A 78 -2.55 -1.57 15.89
CA ASN A 78 -3.41 -2.50 16.60
C ASN A 78 -4.86 -2.16 16.21
N LEU A 79 -5.39 -2.89 15.23
CA LEU A 79 -6.78 -2.81 14.82
C LEU A 79 -7.57 -3.50 15.93
N ALA A 80 -7.81 -2.78 17.03
CA ALA A 80 -8.86 -3.18 17.95
C ALA A 80 -10.13 -3.29 17.10
N ILE A 81 -10.57 -4.52 16.87
CA ILE A 81 -11.81 -4.81 16.16
C ILE A 81 -12.91 -4.13 16.99
N ILE A 82 -13.49 -3.07 16.42
CA ILE A 82 -14.68 -2.41 16.97
C ILE A 82 -15.90 -3.22 16.55
#